data_AF-A0A7Y6NHM0-F1
#
_entry.id   AF-A0A7Y6NHM0-F1
#
_cell.length_a   1.000
_cell.length_b   1.000
_cell.length_c   1.000
_cell.angle_alpha   90.00
_cell.angle_beta   90.00
_cell.angle_gamma   90.00
#
_symmetry.space_group_name_H-M   'P 1'
#
loop_
_entity.id
_entity.type
_entity.pdbx_description
1 polymer ?
#
loop_
_entity_poly.entity_id
_entity_poly.type
_entity_poly.pdbx_seq_one_letter_code
_entity_poly.pdbx_strand_id
1 'polypeptide(L)'
;MSAAPQRIKIYQRQALPDMVKLDVSKLGRPWHKLPKLMNGNFDIFDARLSIYFIKKLRVNVSLKSMSFAIDQHYKNTQLFSTPFGSIAFSIERNLLLQILHDYYGLGKESRTKSLDVNQPMTKTEDRLKNKIGLDLTRLLIDKEIFGQDVEIKSDNTTVINQWSWCVTFTLEGYEEGSFTLLFDSAHVDQMLATLRSPGSDPQASRQMSPTPAQIERLFYTLPLKFSGHVASLNLTIAQLAKIRPGDIIPVNINESIPVYIGKEQIFDARIAEDRGKLLLCEFNDRTIEKHYE
;
A
#
# COMPACT_ATOMS: atom_id res chain seq x y z
N MET A 1 -1.33 -50.13 -7.30
CA MET A 1 -0.38 -49.05 -7.64
C MET A 1 -0.05 -48.30 -6.37
N SER A 2 1.22 -48.33 -5.95
CA SER A 2 1.70 -47.72 -4.70
C SER A 2 2.00 -46.24 -4.91
N ALA A 3 1.47 -45.37 -4.04
CA ALA A 3 1.72 -43.93 -4.09
C ALA A 3 3.13 -43.62 -3.55
N ALA A 4 3.95 -42.96 -4.37
CA ALA A 4 5.30 -42.56 -4.01
C ALA A 4 5.30 -41.56 -2.83
N PRO A 5 6.23 -41.69 -1.88
CA PRO A 5 6.31 -40.78 -0.74
C PRO A 5 6.76 -39.38 -1.21
N GLN A 6 6.01 -38.35 -0.80
CA GLN A 6 6.35 -36.96 -1.06
C GLN A 6 7.72 -36.64 -0.45
N ARG A 7 8.70 -36.32 -1.30
CA ARG A 7 10.04 -35.89 -0.88
C ARG A 7 9.94 -34.51 -0.22
N ILE A 8 10.08 -34.48 1.10
CA ILE A 8 10.25 -33.26 1.88
C ILE A 8 11.58 -32.64 1.45
N LYS A 9 11.54 -31.45 0.84
CA LYS A 9 12.74 -30.68 0.49
C LYS A 9 13.36 -30.12 1.77
N ILE A 10 14.51 -30.64 2.16
CA ILE A 10 15.33 -30.10 3.24
C ILE A 10 16.17 -28.97 2.65
N TYR A 11 15.87 -27.72 2.99
CA TYR A 11 16.67 -26.57 2.58
C TYR A 11 17.89 -26.46 3.50
N GLN A 12 19.10 -26.33 2.92
CA GLN A 12 20.30 -26.00 3.68
C GLN A 12 20.15 -24.61 4.33
N ARG A 13 20.65 -24.43 5.55
CA ARG A 13 20.47 -23.24 6.40
C ARG A 13 20.85 -21.91 5.73
N GLN A 14 21.66 -21.95 4.66
CA GLN A 14 22.13 -20.80 3.89
C GLN A 14 21.16 -20.36 2.77
N ALA A 15 20.14 -21.16 2.46
CA ALA A 15 19.14 -20.89 1.42
C ALA A 15 17.72 -20.73 2.00
N LEU A 16 17.62 -20.35 3.28
CA LEU A 16 16.35 -19.97 3.87
C LEU A 16 16.08 -18.50 3.52
N PRO A 17 14.88 -18.15 3.00
CA PRO A 17 14.44 -16.77 2.97
C PRO A 17 14.56 -16.19 4.37
N ASP A 18 14.92 -14.91 4.46
CA ASP A 18 15.05 -14.22 5.75
C ASP A 18 13.79 -14.47 6.58
N MET A 19 13.94 -15.21 7.69
CA MET A 19 12.80 -15.62 8.51
C MET A 19 12.28 -14.39 9.22
N VAL A 20 11.14 -13.87 8.75
CA VAL A 20 10.46 -12.75 9.39
C VAL A 20 10.03 -13.18 10.78
N LYS A 21 10.71 -12.67 11.81
CA LYS A 21 10.29 -12.84 13.19
C LYS A 21 8.92 -12.18 13.35
N LEU A 22 7.90 -13.00 13.57
CA LEU A 22 6.56 -12.53 13.92
C LEU A 22 6.62 -11.96 15.33
N ASP A 23 6.78 -10.64 15.44
CA ASP A 23 6.57 -9.94 16.69
C ASP A 23 5.07 -9.94 17.04
N VAL A 24 4.75 -10.20 18.31
CA VAL A 24 3.37 -10.27 18.82
C VAL A 24 2.68 -8.92 18.62
N SER A 25 3.44 -7.82 18.66
CA SER A 25 2.95 -6.46 18.38
C SER A 25 2.42 -6.26 16.95
N LYS A 26 2.82 -7.14 16.01
CA LYS A 26 2.46 -7.05 14.58
C LYS A 26 1.23 -7.87 14.21
N LEU A 27 0.79 -8.77 15.10
CA LEU A 27 -0.39 -9.60 14.88
C LEU A 27 -1.66 -8.74 14.88
N GLY A 28 -2.51 -8.94 13.87
CA GLY A 28 -3.74 -8.16 13.68
C GLY A 28 -3.54 -6.75 13.11
N ARG A 29 -2.30 -6.29 12.89
CA ARG A 29 -2.00 -4.98 12.27
C ARG A 29 -1.67 -5.16 10.78
N PRO A 30 -2.21 -4.33 9.86
CA PRO A 30 -2.00 -4.53 8.44
C PRO A 30 -0.67 -3.95 7.93
N TRP A 31 0.46 -4.37 8.51
CA TRP A 31 1.82 -3.91 8.14
C TRP A 31 2.15 -4.09 6.65
N HIS A 32 1.59 -5.13 6.02
CA HIS A 32 1.74 -5.39 4.58
C HIS A 32 1.13 -4.29 3.69
N LYS A 33 0.30 -3.39 4.24
CA LYS A 33 -0.23 -2.23 3.50
C LYS A 33 0.71 -1.04 3.47
N LEU A 34 1.69 -0.95 4.38
CA LEU A 34 2.62 0.19 4.45
C LEU A 34 3.49 0.33 3.18
N PRO A 35 4.09 -0.75 2.63
CA PRO A 35 4.79 -0.65 1.35
C PRO A 35 3.87 -0.23 0.20
N LYS A 36 2.61 -0.70 0.20
CA LYS A 36 1.63 -0.31 -0.82
C LYS A 36 1.29 1.17 -0.74
N LEU A 37 1.13 1.71 0.47
CA LEU A 37 0.88 3.13 0.71
C LEU A 37 2.03 3.99 0.17
N MET A 38 3.28 3.66 0.51
CA MET A 38 4.43 4.43 0.04
C MET A 38 4.62 4.31 -1.47
N ASN A 39 4.49 3.10 -2.03
CA ASN A 39 4.56 2.91 -3.48
C ASN A 39 3.44 3.63 -4.24
N GLY A 40 2.24 3.76 -3.65
CA GLY A 40 1.16 4.56 -4.23
C GLY A 40 1.51 6.05 -4.38
N ASN A 41 2.47 6.54 -3.58
CA ASN A 41 2.96 7.91 -3.62
C ASN A 41 4.32 8.04 -4.32
N PHE A 42 4.77 7.02 -5.08
CA PHE A 42 6.08 7.01 -5.74
C PHE A 42 6.30 8.24 -6.61
N ASP A 43 5.36 8.56 -7.50
CA ASP A 43 5.47 9.71 -8.42
C ASP A 43 5.54 11.05 -7.67
N ILE A 44 4.87 11.14 -6.52
CA ILE A 44 4.90 12.32 -5.65
C ILE A 44 6.30 12.46 -5.03
N PHE A 45 6.87 11.37 -4.53
CA PHE A 45 8.24 11.36 -4.00
C PHE A 45 9.27 11.69 -5.07
N ASP A 46 9.16 11.08 -6.25
CA ASP A 46 10.04 11.34 -7.39
C ASP A 46 10.02 12.83 -7.78
N ALA A 47 8.84 13.41 -7.97
CA ALA A 47 8.69 14.82 -8.32
C ALA A 47 9.29 15.75 -7.24
N ARG A 48 9.02 15.46 -5.96
CA ARG A 48 9.54 16.26 -4.84
C ARG A 48 11.07 16.19 -4.75
N LEU A 49 11.63 14.99 -4.86
CA LEU A 49 13.07 14.76 -4.84
C LEU A 49 13.73 15.45 -6.04
N SER A 50 13.20 15.25 -7.25
CA SER A 50 13.68 15.92 -8.46
C SER A 50 13.75 17.44 -8.30
N ILE A 51 12.66 18.06 -7.82
CA ILE A 51 12.60 19.51 -7.57
C ILE A 51 13.62 19.94 -6.51
N TYR A 52 13.76 19.18 -5.41
CA TYR A 52 14.71 19.48 -4.36
C TYR A 52 16.16 19.45 -4.87
N PHE A 53 16.57 18.37 -5.53
CA PHE A 53 17.92 18.20 -6.05
C PHE A 53 18.26 19.26 -7.10
N ILE A 54 17.33 19.59 -8.00
CA ILE A 54 17.54 20.66 -8.98
C ILE A 54 17.69 22.02 -8.30
N LYS A 55 16.77 22.39 -7.40
CA LYS A 55 16.77 23.73 -6.78
C LYS A 55 17.91 23.95 -5.78
N LYS A 56 18.24 22.94 -4.97
CA LYS A 56 19.19 23.07 -3.85
C LYS A 56 20.59 22.58 -4.18
N LEU A 57 20.70 21.55 -5.02
CA LEU A 57 21.97 20.88 -5.32
C LEU A 57 22.39 21.07 -6.79
N ARG A 58 21.52 21.62 -7.65
CA ARG A 58 21.76 21.82 -9.09
C ARG A 58 22.06 20.51 -9.84
N VAL A 59 21.53 19.40 -9.35
CA VAL A 59 21.67 18.08 -9.97
C VAL A 59 20.30 17.61 -10.43
N ASN A 60 20.23 17.03 -11.63
CA ASN A 60 19.04 16.32 -12.08
C ASN A 60 19.10 14.89 -11.57
N VAL A 61 18.09 14.50 -10.81
CA VAL A 61 18.01 13.21 -10.11
C VAL A 61 16.57 12.78 -10.10
N SER A 62 16.33 11.53 -10.41
CA SER A 62 15.04 10.83 -10.29
C SER A 62 15.12 9.74 -9.23
N LEU A 63 13.98 9.36 -8.67
CA LEU A 63 13.84 8.22 -7.78
C LEU A 63 13.83 6.94 -8.62
N LYS A 64 14.80 6.05 -8.37
CA LYS A 64 14.92 4.76 -9.08
C LYS A 64 14.02 3.70 -8.45
N SER A 65 14.12 3.52 -7.14
CA SER A 65 13.28 2.57 -6.41
C SER A 65 13.20 2.88 -4.92
N MET A 66 12.16 2.35 -4.27
CA MET A 66 12.02 2.30 -2.82
C MET A 66 12.05 0.84 -2.36
N SER A 67 12.78 0.58 -1.27
CA SER A 67 12.79 -0.71 -0.59
C SER A 67 12.37 -0.55 0.86
N PHE A 68 11.78 -1.62 1.42
CA PHE A 68 11.11 -1.58 2.71
C PHE A 68 11.66 -2.69 3.60
N ALA A 69 11.98 -2.33 4.84
CA ALA A 69 12.45 -3.29 5.84
C ALA A 69 11.75 -3.05 7.17
N ILE A 70 11.66 -4.11 7.97
CA ILE A 70 10.98 -4.10 9.27
C ILE A 70 11.97 -4.56 10.33
N ASP A 71 11.90 -4.00 11.54
CA ASP A 71 12.77 -4.33 12.68
C ASP A 71 14.28 -4.22 12.41
N GLN A 72 14.69 -3.14 11.77
CA GLN A 72 16.11 -2.96 11.44
C GLN A 72 16.87 -2.27 12.56
N HIS A 73 18.13 -2.70 12.71
CA HIS A 73 19.07 -2.07 13.61
C HIS A 73 19.96 -1.09 12.84
N TYR A 74 19.90 0.18 13.20
CA TYR A 74 20.77 1.21 12.63
C TYR A 74 21.59 1.87 13.73
N LYS A 75 22.87 2.07 13.44
CA LYS A 75 23.80 2.82 14.28
C LYS A 75 24.13 4.14 13.58
N ASN A 76 24.27 5.22 14.35
CA ASN A 76 24.66 6.55 13.84
C ASN A 76 23.65 7.20 12.87
N THR A 77 22.37 7.23 13.25
CA THR A 77 21.32 7.93 12.48
C THR A 77 21.14 9.35 12.97
N GLN A 78 20.77 10.28 12.09
CA GLN A 78 20.33 11.61 12.49
C GLN A 78 18.90 11.52 13.01
N LEU A 79 18.68 11.90 14.26
CA LEU A 79 17.42 11.69 14.94
C LEU A 79 16.59 12.98 14.99
N PHE A 80 15.29 12.80 14.84
CA PHE A 80 14.31 13.86 14.88
C PHE A 80 13.16 13.48 15.82
N SER A 81 12.68 14.46 16.57
CA SER A 81 11.50 14.35 17.41
C SER A 81 10.30 14.97 16.69
N THR A 82 9.18 14.28 16.80
CA THR A 82 7.86 14.71 16.34
C THR A 82 6.86 14.62 17.50
N PRO A 83 5.64 15.19 17.37
CA PRO A 83 4.59 15.05 18.39
C PRO A 83 4.17 13.60 18.66
N PHE A 84 4.43 12.67 17.73
CA PHE A 84 4.01 11.28 17.83
C PHE A 84 5.10 10.37 18.38
N GLY A 85 6.37 10.75 18.22
CA GLY A 85 7.50 9.93 18.62
C GLY A 85 8.80 10.38 17.97
N SER A 86 9.63 9.43 17.57
CA SER A 86 10.93 9.67 16.94
C SER A 86 11.00 9.13 15.52
N ILE A 87 11.68 9.87 14.66
CA ILE A 87 12.02 9.48 13.28
C ILE A 87 13.50 9.70 13.11
N ALA A 88 14.16 8.85 12.33
CA ALA A 88 15.54 9.10 11.97
C ALA A 88 15.78 9.08 10.47
N PHE A 89 16.92 9.67 10.10
CA PHE A 89 17.46 9.69 8.76
C PHE A 89 18.86 9.08 8.76
N SER A 90 19.12 8.25 7.77
CA SER A 90 20.44 7.67 7.51
C SER A 90 20.77 7.84 6.04
N ILE A 91 22.02 8.19 5.74
CA ILE A 91 22.51 8.29 4.36
C ILE A 91 23.82 7.54 4.27
N GLU A 92 23.96 6.73 3.22
CA GLU A 92 25.22 6.07 2.94
C GLU A 92 26.29 7.11 2.58
N ARG A 93 27.49 6.91 3.12
CA ARG A 93 28.58 7.86 2.92
C ARG A 93 28.94 8.04 1.44
N ASN A 94 28.85 6.97 0.64
CA ASN A 94 29.08 7.03 -0.79
C ASN A 94 28.13 8.01 -1.48
N LEU A 95 26.84 7.93 -1.18
CA LEU A 95 25.84 8.88 -1.69
C LEU A 95 26.14 10.31 -1.24
N LEU A 96 26.44 10.49 0.04
CA LEU A 96 26.75 11.82 0.61
C LEU A 96 27.95 12.48 -0.09
N LEU A 97 29.02 11.71 -0.35
CA LEU A 97 30.22 12.19 -1.01
C LEU A 97 29.99 12.48 -2.49
N GLN A 98 29.20 11.65 -3.18
CA GLN A 98 28.81 11.92 -4.57
C GLN A 98 27.99 13.20 -4.69
N ILE A 99 27.03 13.43 -3.77
CA ILE A 99 26.27 14.68 -3.70
C ILE A 99 27.21 15.87 -3.40
N LEU A 100 28.17 15.69 -2.50
CA LEU A 100 29.15 16.73 -2.15
C LEU A 100 30.00 17.11 -3.37
N HIS A 101 30.50 16.12 -4.12
CA HIS A 101 31.29 16.36 -5.34
C HIS A 101 30.49 17.14 -6.38
N ASP A 102 29.23 16.77 -6.59
CA ASP A 102 28.35 17.45 -7.54
C ASP A 102 28.01 18.87 -7.07
N TYR A 103 27.80 19.08 -5.77
CA TYR A 103 27.57 20.40 -5.18
C TYR A 103 28.74 21.37 -5.40
N TYR A 104 29.98 20.87 -5.37
CA TYR A 104 31.19 21.66 -5.64
C TYR A 104 31.64 21.63 -7.11
N GLY A 105 30.90 20.96 -8.00
CA GLY A 105 31.24 20.87 -9.43
C GLY A 105 32.53 20.10 -9.72
N LEU A 106 32.94 19.19 -8.83
CA LEU A 106 34.07 18.31 -9.07
C LEU A 106 33.69 17.30 -10.17
N GLY A 107 34.46 17.27 -11.26
CA GLY A 107 34.11 16.51 -12.47
C GLY A 107 33.85 15.02 -12.22
N LYS A 108 33.09 14.39 -13.12
CA LYS A 108 32.66 12.98 -13.04
C LYS A 108 33.82 11.99 -12.86
N GLU A 109 35.03 12.35 -13.29
CA GLU A 109 36.26 11.54 -13.08
C GLU A 109 36.58 11.28 -11.60
N SER A 110 36.14 12.17 -10.70
CA SER A 110 36.29 12.01 -9.24
C SER A 110 35.33 10.98 -8.64
N ARG A 111 34.23 10.63 -9.34
CA ARG A 111 33.24 9.62 -8.86
C ARG A 111 33.76 8.19 -8.96
N THR A 112 34.75 7.96 -9.82
CA THR A 112 35.37 6.65 -10.11
C THR A 112 36.53 6.28 -9.19
N LYS A 113 37.01 7.20 -8.35
CA LYS A 113 37.98 6.84 -7.31
C LYS A 113 37.22 6.13 -6.20
N SER A 114 37.61 4.88 -5.93
CA SER A 114 37.17 4.14 -4.74
C SER A 114 37.37 5.03 -3.52
N LEU A 115 36.25 5.49 -2.94
CA LEU A 115 36.27 6.36 -1.78
C LEU A 115 36.95 5.60 -0.64
N ASP A 116 37.99 6.17 -0.03
CA ASP A 116 38.65 5.53 1.10
C ASP A 116 37.73 5.57 2.32
N VAL A 117 37.01 4.46 2.51
CA VAL A 117 36.04 4.27 3.60
C VAL A 117 36.70 4.44 4.98
N ASN A 118 38.02 4.26 5.09
CA ASN A 118 38.77 4.36 6.35
C ASN A 118 39.07 5.80 6.77
N GLN A 119 38.88 6.80 5.89
CA GLN A 119 39.13 8.18 6.27
C GLN A 119 38.07 8.65 7.28
N PRO A 120 38.42 9.36 8.37
CA PRO A 120 37.43 9.89 9.30
C PRO A 120 36.48 10.87 8.61
N MET A 121 35.23 10.93 9.09
CA MET A 121 34.20 11.83 8.55
C MET A 121 34.65 13.29 8.71
N THR A 122 34.63 14.06 7.62
CA THR A 122 35.02 15.46 7.66
C THR A 122 33.90 16.35 8.22
N LYS A 123 34.26 17.54 8.74
CA LYS A 123 33.27 18.54 9.21
C LYS A 123 32.33 19.00 8.08
N THR A 124 32.78 19.00 6.84
CA THR A 124 31.96 19.37 5.68
C THR A 124 30.93 18.30 5.38
N GLU A 125 31.33 17.01 5.42
CA GLU A 125 30.40 15.88 5.32
C GLU A 125 29.32 15.96 6.40
N ASP A 126 29.70 16.21 7.65
CA ASP A 126 28.74 16.22 8.76
C ASP A 126 27.72 17.36 8.63
N ARG A 127 28.18 18.56 8.24
CA ARG A 127 27.30 19.70 7.94
C ARG A 127 26.34 19.40 6.79
N LEU A 128 26.82 18.77 5.72
CA LEU A 128 25.98 18.42 4.58
C LEU A 128 24.95 17.36 4.97
N LYS A 129 25.38 16.31 5.67
CA LYS A 129 24.51 15.25 6.20
C LYS A 129 23.39 15.84 7.03
N ASN A 130 23.72 16.70 8.01
CA ASN A 130 22.71 17.28 8.91
C ASN A 130 21.69 18.16 8.17
N LYS A 131 22.16 18.91 7.15
CA LYS A 131 21.31 19.76 6.32
C LYS A 131 20.38 18.94 5.42
N ILE A 132 20.93 17.99 4.66
CA ILE A 132 20.16 17.14 3.74
C ILE A 132 19.19 16.26 4.53
N GLY A 133 19.62 15.69 5.65
CA GLY A 133 18.76 14.82 6.45
C GLY A 133 17.52 15.55 6.95
N LEU A 134 17.66 16.77 7.48
CA LEU A 134 16.51 17.55 7.92
C LEU A 134 15.61 17.95 6.73
N ASP A 135 16.20 18.44 5.64
CA ASP A 135 15.46 18.87 4.45
C ASP A 135 14.67 17.72 3.82
N LEU A 136 15.31 16.57 3.58
CA LEU A 136 14.67 15.40 2.97
C LEU A 136 13.62 14.79 3.89
N THR A 137 13.87 14.74 5.20
CA THR A 137 12.87 14.24 6.16
C THR A 137 11.63 15.12 6.12
N ARG A 138 11.77 16.45 6.10
CA ARG A 138 10.62 17.38 5.97
C ARG A 138 9.94 17.32 4.61
N LEU A 139 10.69 17.03 3.55
CA LEU A 139 10.15 16.93 2.19
C LEU A 139 9.27 15.69 2.01
N LEU A 140 9.69 14.58 2.60
CA LEU A 140 9.09 13.26 2.42
C LEU A 140 8.01 12.97 3.47
N ILE A 141 8.05 13.64 4.62
CA ILE A 141 7.02 13.55 5.66
C ILE A 141 6.06 14.70 5.47
N ASP A 142 4.89 14.37 4.92
CA ASP A 142 3.85 15.34 4.62
C ASP A 142 2.47 14.82 5.03
N LYS A 143 1.54 15.76 5.20
CA LYS A 143 0.15 15.54 5.56
C LYS A 143 -0.55 14.53 4.64
N GLU A 144 -0.21 14.49 3.36
CA GLU A 144 -0.78 13.52 2.41
C GLU A 144 -0.46 12.07 2.78
N ILE A 145 0.70 11.81 3.39
CA ILE A 145 1.19 10.46 3.71
C ILE A 145 0.91 10.10 5.17
N PHE A 146 1.03 11.08 6.07
CA PHE A 146 0.91 10.89 7.53
C PHE A 146 -0.43 11.38 8.09
N GLY A 147 -1.30 11.95 7.25
CA GLY A 147 -2.64 12.46 7.61
C GLY A 147 -2.64 13.80 8.35
N GLN A 148 -1.49 14.26 8.86
CA GLN A 148 -1.34 15.50 9.62
C GLN A 148 -0.01 16.18 9.33
N ASP A 149 0.04 17.49 9.53
CA ASP A 149 1.30 18.24 9.49
C ASP A 149 2.15 17.86 10.70
N VAL A 150 3.37 17.41 10.43
CA VAL A 150 4.30 16.95 11.47
C VAL A 150 5.41 17.97 11.65
N GLU A 151 5.48 18.59 12.81
CA GLU A 151 6.61 19.45 13.14
C GLU A 151 7.84 18.58 13.46
N ILE A 152 8.93 18.76 12.71
CA ILE A 152 10.16 17.98 12.83
C ILE A 152 11.26 18.82 13.47
N LYS A 153 11.71 18.40 14.65
CA LYS A 153 12.80 19.03 15.43
C LYS A 153 13.98 18.09 15.53
N SER A 154 15.21 18.62 15.48
CA SER A 154 16.41 17.82 15.71
C SER A 154 16.43 17.33 17.15
N ASP A 155 16.67 16.04 17.35
CA ASP A 155 16.90 15.46 18.66
C ASP A 155 18.31 14.88 18.70
N ASN A 156 19.13 15.41 19.61
CA ASN A 156 20.52 14.99 19.77
C ASN A 156 20.74 14.24 21.10
N THR A 157 19.66 13.94 21.82
CA THR A 157 19.71 13.44 23.20
C THR A 157 19.24 11.99 23.31
N THR A 158 18.22 11.62 22.55
CA THR A 158 17.68 10.27 22.57
C THR A 158 18.55 9.32 21.74
N VAL A 159 18.65 8.07 22.19
CA VAL A 159 19.42 7.03 21.51
C VAL A 159 18.48 5.90 21.16
N ILE A 160 18.20 5.76 19.87
CA ILE A 160 17.33 4.71 19.31
C ILE A 160 18.13 3.95 18.27
N ASN A 161 18.35 2.66 18.52
CA ASN A 161 19.11 1.82 17.61
C ASN A 161 18.23 0.78 16.90
N GLN A 162 16.99 0.57 17.34
CA GLN A 162 16.05 -0.38 16.76
C GLN A 162 14.83 0.34 16.23
N TRP A 163 14.54 0.11 14.94
CA TRP A 163 13.53 0.83 14.20
C TRP A 163 12.46 -0.12 13.70
N SER A 164 11.21 0.27 13.90
CA SER A 164 10.05 -0.57 13.59
C SER A 164 9.88 -0.73 12.09
N TRP A 165 10.10 0.34 11.32
CA TRP A 165 9.97 0.30 9.88
C TRP A 165 10.95 1.24 9.21
N CYS A 166 11.49 0.83 8.06
CA CYS A 166 12.49 1.59 7.31
C CYS A 166 12.08 1.65 5.84
N VAL A 167 12.28 2.83 5.24
CA VAL A 167 12.07 3.08 3.81
C VAL A 167 13.37 3.59 3.22
N THR A 168 13.97 2.81 2.34
CA THR A 168 15.24 3.13 1.70
C THR A 168 15.00 3.54 0.26
N PHE A 169 15.50 4.72 -0.10
CA PHE A 169 15.35 5.37 -1.39
C PHE A 169 16.66 5.23 -2.17
N THR A 170 16.57 4.76 -3.42
CA THR A 170 17.68 4.71 -4.36
C THR A 170 17.43 5.69 -5.49
N LEU A 171 18.47 6.44 -5.86
CA LEU A 171 18.36 7.55 -6.82
C LEU A 171 19.02 7.16 -8.16
N GLU A 172 18.41 7.56 -9.26
CA GLU A 172 19.01 7.41 -10.59
C GLU A 172 20.22 8.36 -10.72
N GLY A 173 21.32 7.86 -11.28
CA GLY A 173 22.59 8.59 -11.34
C GLY A 173 23.49 8.45 -10.11
N TYR A 174 23.02 7.79 -9.04
CA TYR A 174 23.80 7.43 -7.85
C TYR A 174 23.67 5.93 -7.54
N GLU A 175 24.22 5.09 -8.41
CA GLU A 175 23.96 3.63 -8.38
C GLU A 175 24.50 2.90 -7.14
N GLU A 176 25.51 3.45 -6.47
CA GLU A 176 26.14 2.85 -5.28
C GLU A 176 25.81 3.61 -3.98
N GLY A 177 24.65 4.25 -3.94
CA GLY A 177 24.26 5.09 -2.82
C GLY A 177 22.77 5.11 -2.54
N SER A 178 22.40 4.93 -1.28
CA SER A 178 21.03 5.07 -0.80
C SER A 178 20.90 5.97 0.44
N PHE A 179 19.69 6.47 0.69
CA PHE A 179 19.33 7.05 1.97
C PHE A 179 18.06 6.41 2.51
N THR A 180 17.90 6.39 3.83
CA THR A 180 16.83 5.68 4.53
C THR A 180 16.15 6.58 5.53
N LEU A 181 14.82 6.56 5.52
CA LEU A 181 13.99 7.08 6.60
C LEU A 181 13.60 5.94 7.54
N LEU A 182 13.71 6.20 8.84
CA LEU A 182 13.46 5.22 9.89
C LEU A 182 12.33 5.70 10.80
N PHE A 183 11.38 4.81 11.05
CA PHE A 183 10.16 5.08 11.80
C PHE A 183 10.08 4.19 13.04
N ASP A 184 9.73 4.80 14.17
CA ASP A 184 9.41 4.08 15.39
C ASP A 184 8.00 3.45 15.32
N SER A 185 7.61 2.75 16.38
CA SER A 185 6.31 2.08 16.45
C SER A 185 5.14 3.07 16.44
N ALA A 186 5.32 4.26 17.03
CA ALA A 186 4.26 5.26 17.14
C ALA A 186 3.92 5.88 15.78
N HIS A 187 4.93 6.16 14.95
CA HIS A 187 4.74 6.63 13.59
C HIS A 187 4.07 5.57 12.71
N VAL A 188 4.50 4.31 12.83
CA VAL A 188 3.88 3.22 12.09
C VAL A 188 2.40 3.09 12.47
N ASP A 189 2.08 3.19 13.75
CA ASP A 189 0.70 3.11 14.22
C ASP A 189 -0.16 4.26 13.71
N GLN A 190 0.38 5.47 13.63
CA GLN A 190 -0.28 6.59 12.97
C GLN A 190 -0.56 6.31 11.50
N MET A 191 0.45 5.91 10.72
CA MET A 191 0.27 5.59 9.29
C MET A 191 -0.77 4.49 9.08
N LEU A 192 -0.77 3.46 9.94
CA LEU A 192 -1.77 2.39 9.90
C LEU A 192 -3.16 2.88 10.32
N ALA A 193 -3.27 3.83 11.25
CA ALA A 193 -4.54 4.43 11.63
C ALA A 193 -5.12 5.27 10.49
N THR A 194 -4.29 6.01 9.76
CA THR A 194 -4.71 6.74 8.54
C THR A 194 -5.32 5.76 7.53
N LEU A 195 -4.68 4.61 7.31
CA LEU A 195 -5.20 3.55 6.42
C LEU A 195 -6.50 2.89 6.87
N ARG A 196 -6.88 3.00 8.15
CA ARG A 196 -8.16 2.46 8.68
C ARG A 196 -9.30 3.45 8.57
N SER A 197 -8.99 4.74 8.51
CA SER A 197 -10.01 5.78 8.37
C SER A 197 -10.62 5.73 6.97
N PRO A 198 -11.95 5.63 6.83
CA PRO A 198 -12.64 5.47 5.54
C PRO A 198 -12.62 6.72 4.63
N GLY A 199 -11.62 7.60 4.78
CA GLY A 199 -11.44 8.81 3.99
C GLY A 199 -9.99 9.07 3.55
N SER A 200 -9.09 8.09 3.68
CA SER A 200 -7.65 8.24 3.44
C SER A 200 -7.13 7.33 2.33
N ASP A 201 -7.90 7.19 1.25
CA ASP A 201 -7.28 6.92 -0.06
C ASP A 201 -6.77 8.27 -0.59
N PRO A 202 -5.45 8.51 -0.70
CA PRO A 202 -4.92 9.72 -1.32
C PRO A 202 -5.24 9.83 -2.83
N GLN A 203 -5.83 8.80 -3.44
CA GLN A 203 -6.46 8.91 -4.77
C GLN A 203 -7.91 9.43 -4.71
N ALA A 204 -8.58 9.42 -3.55
CA ALA A 204 -9.92 9.96 -3.38
C ALA A 204 -9.92 11.47 -3.09
N SER A 205 -8.84 12.04 -2.57
CA SER A 205 -8.75 13.47 -2.22
C SER A 205 -8.47 14.41 -3.40
N ARG A 206 -8.25 13.87 -4.62
CA ARG A 206 -8.27 14.66 -5.87
C ARG A 206 -9.60 14.60 -6.62
N GLN A 207 -10.58 13.85 -6.12
CA GLN A 207 -11.92 13.95 -6.64
C GLN A 207 -12.58 15.14 -5.93
N MET A 208 -12.64 16.28 -6.64
CA MET A 208 -13.75 17.22 -6.46
C MET A 208 -14.99 16.39 -6.19
N SER A 209 -15.73 16.68 -5.12
CA SER A 209 -17.04 16.08 -4.86
C SER A 209 -17.77 15.99 -6.20
N PRO A 210 -18.07 14.76 -6.68
CA PRO A 210 -18.41 14.54 -8.06
C PRO A 210 -19.56 15.47 -8.43
N THR A 211 -19.43 16.16 -9.56
CA THR A 211 -20.53 17.03 -10.02
C THR A 211 -21.80 16.18 -10.16
N PRO A 212 -23.01 16.75 -10.02
CA PRO A 212 -24.25 15.99 -10.18
C PRO A 212 -24.27 15.13 -11.45
N ALA A 213 -23.67 15.62 -12.54
CA ALA A 213 -23.51 14.89 -13.80
C ALA A 213 -22.50 13.71 -13.73
N GLN A 214 -21.45 13.80 -12.92
CA GLN A 214 -20.52 12.70 -12.66
C GLN A 214 -21.15 11.64 -11.75
N ILE A 215 -21.92 12.07 -10.75
CA ILE A 215 -22.72 11.18 -9.89
C ILE A 215 -23.73 10.42 -10.74
N GLU A 216 -24.48 11.11 -11.61
CA GLU A 216 -25.37 10.46 -12.57
C GLU A 216 -24.63 9.40 -13.40
N ARG A 217 -23.50 9.76 -14.02
CA ARG A 217 -22.71 8.80 -14.79
C ARG A 217 -22.27 7.61 -13.95
N LEU A 218 -21.84 7.81 -12.71
CA LEU A 218 -21.47 6.72 -11.79
C LEU A 218 -22.67 5.82 -11.46
N PHE A 219 -23.83 6.39 -11.16
CA PHE A 219 -25.06 5.61 -10.94
C PHE A 219 -25.47 4.80 -12.18
N TYR A 220 -25.42 5.40 -13.37
CA TYR A 220 -25.77 4.72 -14.61
C TYR A 220 -24.72 3.71 -15.10
N THR A 221 -23.47 3.82 -14.65
CA THR A 221 -22.38 2.89 -15.02
C THR A 221 -22.08 1.85 -13.94
N LEU A 222 -22.74 1.93 -12.78
CA LEU A 222 -22.52 0.98 -11.69
C LEU A 222 -23.02 -0.41 -12.11
N PRO A 223 -22.15 -1.43 -12.17
CA PRO A 223 -22.55 -2.76 -12.57
C PRO A 223 -23.41 -3.38 -11.47
N LEU A 224 -24.73 -3.39 -11.67
CA LEU A 224 -25.67 -4.06 -10.79
C LEU A 224 -25.76 -5.54 -11.14
N LYS A 225 -25.64 -6.39 -10.12
CA LYS A 225 -25.88 -7.82 -10.24
C LYS A 225 -27.22 -8.14 -9.60
N PHE A 226 -28.18 -8.52 -10.44
CA PHE A 226 -29.45 -9.07 -10.00
C PHE A 226 -29.30 -10.57 -9.77
N SER A 227 -29.83 -11.06 -8.66
CA SER A 227 -29.92 -12.48 -8.37
C SER A 227 -31.37 -12.85 -8.11
N GLY A 228 -31.87 -13.88 -8.78
CA GLY A 228 -33.20 -14.44 -8.56
C GLY A 228 -33.10 -15.95 -8.35
N HIS A 229 -33.87 -16.48 -7.39
CA HIS A 229 -33.93 -17.91 -7.12
C HIS A 229 -35.02 -18.55 -7.98
N VAL A 230 -34.62 -19.15 -9.10
CA VAL A 230 -35.53 -19.72 -10.11
C VAL A 230 -36.32 -20.91 -9.58
N ALA A 231 -35.64 -21.80 -8.87
CA ALA A 231 -36.25 -22.96 -8.26
C ALA A 231 -35.46 -23.44 -7.05
N SER A 232 -36.14 -24.12 -6.14
CA SER A 232 -35.54 -24.76 -4.98
C SER A 232 -36.18 -26.13 -4.79
N LEU A 233 -35.36 -27.10 -4.38
CA LEU A 233 -35.83 -28.44 -4.05
C LEU A 233 -35.26 -28.84 -2.69
N ASN A 234 -36.15 -29.12 -1.75
CA ASN A 234 -35.77 -29.59 -0.42
C ASN A 234 -35.56 -31.10 -0.45
N LEU A 235 -34.31 -31.54 -0.26
CA LEU A 235 -33.94 -32.95 -0.20
C LEU A 235 -33.30 -33.29 1.14
N THR A 236 -33.59 -34.48 1.65
CA THR A 236 -32.88 -35.02 2.82
C THR A 236 -31.49 -35.52 2.43
N ILE A 237 -30.57 -35.57 3.39
CA ILE A 237 -29.20 -36.07 3.17
C ILE A 237 -29.22 -37.51 2.62
N ALA A 238 -30.14 -38.35 3.12
CA ALA A 238 -30.28 -39.73 2.67
C ALA A 238 -30.79 -39.84 1.22
N GLN A 239 -31.60 -38.90 0.75
CA GLN A 239 -32.03 -38.82 -0.65
C GLN A 239 -30.90 -38.32 -1.54
N LEU A 240 -30.18 -37.28 -1.10
CA LEU A 240 -29.04 -36.73 -1.84
C LEU A 240 -27.94 -37.77 -2.06
N ALA A 241 -27.67 -38.61 -1.05
CA ALA A 241 -26.69 -39.69 -1.13
C ALA A 241 -27.08 -40.82 -2.12
N LYS A 242 -28.35 -40.90 -2.52
CA LYS A 242 -28.86 -41.93 -3.44
C LYS A 242 -28.93 -41.47 -4.90
N ILE A 243 -28.74 -40.18 -5.17
CA ILE A 243 -28.76 -39.60 -6.52
C ILE A 243 -27.58 -40.15 -7.32
N ARG A 244 -27.85 -40.64 -8.53
CA ARG A 244 -26.84 -41.15 -9.47
C ARG A 244 -26.85 -40.37 -10.77
N PRO A 245 -25.73 -40.37 -11.53
CA PRO A 245 -25.73 -39.81 -12.88
C PRO A 245 -26.82 -40.45 -13.74
N GLY A 246 -27.67 -39.63 -14.35
CA GLY A 246 -28.82 -40.06 -15.16
C GLY A 246 -30.17 -39.99 -14.45
N ASP A 247 -30.21 -39.74 -13.14
CA ASP A 247 -31.47 -39.53 -12.42
C ASP A 247 -32.11 -38.19 -12.81
N ILE A 248 -33.43 -38.21 -13.03
CA ILE A 248 -34.23 -37.02 -13.34
C ILE A 248 -34.75 -36.45 -12.02
N ILE A 249 -34.35 -35.22 -11.70
CA ILE A 249 -34.80 -34.51 -10.50
C ILE A 249 -35.98 -33.61 -10.88
N PRO A 250 -37.21 -33.89 -10.39
CA PRO A 250 -38.35 -33.03 -10.66
C PRO A 250 -38.18 -31.73 -9.86
N VAL A 251 -38.10 -30.61 -10.56
CA VAL A 251 -38.00 -29.28 -9.99
C VAL A 251 -39.14 -28.43 -10.53
N ASN A 252 -39.90 -27.80 -9.65
CA ASN A 252 -40.92 -26.84 -10.04
C ASN A 252 -40.27 -25.45 -10.11
N ILE A 253 -40.42 -24.80 -11.26
CA ILE A 253 -40.02 -23.40 -11.43
C ILE A 253 -41.16 -22.53 -10.90
N ASN A 254 -40.83 -21.56 -10.06
CA ASN A 254 -41.84 -20.64 -9.53
C ASN A 254 -42.34 -19.71 -10.65
N GLU A 255 -43.65 -19.47 -10.73
CA GLU A 255 -44.24 -18.56 -11.73
C GLU A 255 -43.76 -17.10 -11.57
N SER A 256 -43.50 -16.70 -10.33
CA SER A 256 -42.95 -15.39 -9.96
C SER A 256 -41.76 -15.59 -9.03
N ILE A 257 -40.68 -14.87 -9.30
CA ILE A 257 -39.40 -15.03 -8.63
C ILE A 257 -38.99 -13.69 -8.01
N PRO A 258 -38.66 -13.68 -6.72
CA PRO A 258 -38.11 -12.50 -6.08
C PRO A 258 -36.71 -12.20 -6.63
N VAL A 259 -36.49 -10.97 -7.04
CA VAL A 259 -35.22 -10.47 -7.58
C VAL A 259 -34.53 -9.58 -6.55
N TYR A 260 -33.26 -9.89 -6.29
CA TYR A 260 -32.45 -9.26 -5.25
C TYR A 260 -31.29 -8.47 -5.85
N ILE A 261 -30.93 -7.38 -5.17
CA ILE A 261 -29.62 -6.74 -5.26
C ILE A 261 -28.92 -6.96 -3.92
N GLY A 262 -27.88 -7.79 -3.91
CA GLY A 262 -27.21 -8.17 -2.67
C GLY A 262 -28.12 -9.01 -1.76
N LYS A 263 -28.65 -8.40 -0.69
CA LYS A 263 -29.56 -9.05 0.27
C LYS A 263 -30.99 -8.47 0.26
N GLU A 264 -31.19 -7.36 -0.44
CA GLU A 264 -32.48 -6.66 -0.50
C GLU A 264 -33.28 -7.15 -1.71
N GLN A 265 -34.54 -7.52 -1.47
CA GLN A 265 -35.49 -7.85 -2.53
C GLN A 265 -36.02 -6.55 -3.12
N ILE A 266 -35.88 -6.38 -4.43
CA ILE A 266 -36.27 -5.14 -5.10
C ILE A 266 -37.67 -5.28 -5.73
N PHE A 267 -37.91 -6.35 -6.47
CA PHE A 267 -39.19 -6.62 -7.12
C PHE A 267 -39.41 -8.12 -7.30
N ASP A 268 -40.63 -8.49 -7.66
CA ASP A 268 -40.99 -9.82 -8.14
C ASP A 268 -41.07 -9.80 -9.67
N ALA A 269 -40.50 -10.80 -10.34
CA ALA A 269 -40.54 -10.91 -11.80
C ALA A 269 -40.92 -12.32 -12.25
N ARG A 270 -41.61 -12.41 -13.38
CA ARG A 270 -41.85 -13.66 -14.09
C ARG A 270 -40.65 -14.06 -14.93
N ILE A 271 -40.49 -15.36 -15.17
CA ILE A 271 -39.52 -15.88 -16.12
C ILE A 271 -40.21 -16.28 -17.42
N ALA A 272 -39.71 -15.76 -18.52
CA ALA A 272 -40.03 -16.20 -19.86
C ALA A 272 -38.79 -16.78 -20.54
N GLU A 273 -38.97 -17.77 -21.41
CA GLU A 273 -37.90 -18.28 -22.26
C GLU A 273 -38.02 -17.67 -23.66
N ASP A 274 -36.94 -17.07 -24.15
CA ASP A 274 -36.80 -16.68 -25.56
C ASP A 274 -35.49 -17.21 -26.12
N ARG A 275 -35.57 -18.03 -27.17
CA ARG A 275 -34.42 -18.60 -27.91
C ARG A 275 -33.35 -19.23 -27.00
N GLY A 276 -33.78 -20.01 -26.00
CA GLY A 276 -32.89 -20.70 -25.05
C GLY A 276 -32.26 -19.80 -23.99
N LYS A 277 -32.77 -18.57 -23.82
CA LYS A 277 -32.39 -17.66 -22.73
C LYS A 277 -33.58 -17.42 -21.82
N LEU A 278 -33.32 -17.44 -20.52
CA LEU A 278 -34.31 -17.03 -19.52
C LEU A 278 -34.26 -15.51 -19.37
N LEU A 279 -35.40 -14.87 -19.55
CA LEU A 279 -35.61 -13.44 -19.41
C LEU A 279 -36.53 -13.17 -18.22
N LEU A 280 -36.23 -12.11 -17.48
CA LEU A 280 -37.14 -11.58 -16.47
C LEU A 280 -38.16 -10.67 -17.17
N CYS A 281 -39.45 -10.90 -16.94
CA CYS A 281 -40.56 -10.18 -17.52
C CYS A 281 -41.59 -9.83 -16.43
N GLU A 282 -42.48 -8.88 -16.70
CA GLU A 282 -43.55 -8.46 -15.77
C GLU A 282 -43.02 -8.10 -14.37
N PHE A 283 -42.45 -6.90 -14.25
CA PHE A 283 -41.91 -6.37 -13.00
C PHE A 283 -43.05 -5.90 -12.08
N ASN A 284 -43.22 -6.57 -10.95
CA ASN A 284 -44.14 -6.14 -9.89
C ASN A 284 -43.33 -5.52 -8.75
N ASP A 285 -43.30 -4.19 -8.72
CA ASP A 285 -42.63 -3.43 -7.67
C ASP A 285 -43.37 -3.57 -6.34
N ARG A 286 -42.60 -3.78 -5.26
CA ARG A 286 -43.10 -3.75 -3.88
C ARG A 286 -42.85 -2.43 -3.18
N THR A 287 -42.25 -1.44 -3.85
CA THR A 287 -42.02 -0.13 -3.28
C THR A 287 -43.35 0.56 -3.02
N ILE A 288 -43.72 0.63 -1.72
CA ILE A 288 -44.66 1.61 -1.21
C ILE A 288 -44.01 2.97 -1.53
N GLU A 289 -44.45 3.62 -2.61
CA GLU A 289 -44.11 5.01 -2.87
C GLU A 289 -44.56 5.83 -1.66
N LYS A 290 -43.63 6.23 -0.80
CA LYS A 290 -43.87 7.34 0.10
C LYS A 290 -43.81 8.61 -0.75
N HIS A 291 -44.97 9.12 -1.11
CA HIS A 291 -45.10 10.50 -1.56
C HIS A 291 -44.49 11.41 -0.49
N TYR A 292 -43.38 12.06 -0.82
CA TYR A 292 -42.90 13.22 -0.08
C TYR A 292 -43.58 14.44 -0.70
N GLU A 293 -44.53 15.03 0.05
CA GLU A 293 -44.84 16.47 -0.07
C GLU A 293 -43.65 17.31 0.43
#